data_AF-A0A920Q1Z0-F1
#
_entry.id   AF-A0A920Q1Z0-F1
#
_cell.length_a   1.000
_cell.length_b   1.000
_cell.length_c   1.000
_cell.angle_alpha   90.00
_cell.angle_beta   90.00
_cell.angle_gamma   90.00
#
_symmetry.space_group_name_H-M   'P 1'
#
loop_
_entity.id
_entity.type
_entity.pdbx_description
1 polymer ?
#
loop_
_entity_poly.entity_id
_entity_poly.type
_entity_poly.pdbx_seq_one_letter_code
_entity_poly.pdbx_strand_id
1 'polypeptide(L)' 'MEDAPDLGYRPVPHGLEIPDDVEMGAPSSVGWTSTNKILVFNRGPNPLMEFNPHGSFVRSWGQGQ' A
#
# COMPACT_ATOMS: atom_id res chain seq x y z
N MET A 1 24.91 -12.81 -13.70
CA MET A 1 23.53 -12.59 -13.21
C MET A 1 22.63 -13.29 -14.21
N GLU A 2 21.75 -14.15 -13.73
CA GLU A 2 20.71 -14.74 -14.57
C GLU A 2 19.59 -13.71 -14.75
N ASP A 3 19.05 -13.60 -15.95
CA ASP A 3 17.90 -12.75 -16.22
C ASP A 3 16.66 -13.41 -15.61
N ALA A 4 15.95 -12.67 -14.74
CA ALA A 4 14.70 -13.17 -14.18
C ALA A 4 13.66 -13.38 -15.32
N PRO A 5 12.86 -14.45 -15.27
CA PRO A 5 11.79 -14.66 -16.23
C PRO A 5 10.75 -13.53 -16.15
N ASP A 6 10.11 -13.22 -17.27
CA ASP A 6 9.00 -12.27 -17.30
C ASP A 6 7.83 -12.78 -16.45
N LEU A 7 7.49 -12.05 -15.40
CA LEU A 7 6.41 -12.38 -14.48
C LEU A 7 5.04 -11.93 -14.99
N GLY A 8 4.98 -11.20 -16.11
CA GLY A 8 3.73 -10.69 -16.68
C GLY A 8 3.12 -9.51 -15.90
N TYR A 9 3.81 -9.01 -14.88
CA TYR A 9 3.37 -7.83 -14.12
C TYR A 9 3.99 -6.57 -14.71
N ARG A 10 3.19 -5.50 -14.74
CA ARG A 10 3.66 -4.16 -15.13
C ARG A 10 3.44 -3.21 -13.97
N PRO A 11 4.37 -2.28 -13.71
CA PRO A 11 4.14 -1.25 -12.72
C PRO A 11 2.91 -0.43 -13.13
N VAL A 12 2.02 -0.16 -12.18
CA VAL A 12 0.94 0.81 -12.35
C VAL A 12 1.48 2.15 -11.83
N PRO A 13 1.72 3.14 -12.71
CA PRO A 13 2.14 4.47 -12.25
C PRO A 13 1.08 5.03 -11.30
N HIS A 14 1.52 5.56 -10.15
CA HIS A 14 0.64 6.18 -9.15
C HIS A 14 -0.50 5.27 -8.66
N GLY A 15 -0.26 3.96 -8.54
CA GLY A 15 -1.27 2.99 -8.15
C GLY A 15 -1.84 3.16 -6.72
N LEU A 16 -1.23 4.00 -5.89
CA LEU A 16 -1.76 4.45 -4.60
C LEU A 16 -1.69 5.97 -4.52
N GLU A 17 -2.79 6.59 -4.11
CA GLU A 17 -2.90 8.03 -3.87
C GLU A 17 -2.73 8.28 -2.36
N ILE A 18 -1.62 8.92 -2.00
CA ILE A 18 -1.31 9.25 -0.61
C ILE A 18 -1.56 10.76 -0.44
N PRO A 19 -2.48 11.17 0.45
CA PRO A 19 -2.73 12.58 0.73
C PRO A 19 -1.48 13.31 1.25
N ASP A 20 -1.38 14.61 0.95
CA ASP A 20 -0.22 15.44 1.32
C ASP A 20 0.05 15.49 2.84
N ASP A 21 -1.00 15.30 3.66
CA ASP A 21 -0.95 15.31 5.12
C ASP A 21 -0.75 13.91 5.74
N VAL A 22 -0.59 12.87 4.91
CA VAL A 22 -0.42 11.49 5.35
C VAL A 22 0.94 10.95 4.92
N GLU A 23 1.77 10.59 5.89
CA GLU A 23 3.07 9.96 5.61
C GLU A 23 2.94 8.44 5.49
N MET A 24 3.38 7.91 4.34
CA MET A 24 3.62 6.48 4.13
C MET A 24 5.12 6.19 4.22
N GLY A 25 5.54 5.53 5.29
CA GLY A 25 6.89 4.97 5.41
C GLY A 25 7.12 3.77 4.50
N ALA A 26 8.28 3.13 4.62
CA ALA A 26 8.67 2.01 3.75
C ALA A 26 7.69 0.81 3.89
N PRO A 27 6.99 0.40 2.82
CA PRO A 27 6.06 -0.74 2.87
C PRO A 27 6.81 -2.05 3.10
N SER A 28 6.23 -2.92 3.92
CA SER A 28 6.77 -4.25 4.25
C SER A 28 5.82 -5.38 3.86
N SER A 29 4.52 -5.11 3.72
CA SER A 29 3.53 -6.07 3.24
C SER A 29 2.30 -5.39 2.63
N VAL A 30 1.61 -6.11 1.75
CA VAL A 30 0.32 -5.71 1.16
C VAL A 30 -0.63 -6.91 1.14
N GLY A 31 -1.92 -6.67 1.34
CA GLY A 31 -2.95 -7.71 1.25
C GLY A 31 -4.31 -7.16 0.83
N TRP A 32 -5.16 -8.04 0.31
CA TRP A 32 -6.56 -7.72 0.01
C TRP A 32 -7.45 -8.13 1.18
N THR A 33 -8.40 -7.28 1.55
CA THR A 33 -9.45 -7.62 2.50
C THR A 33 -10.61 -8.33 1.80
N SER A 34 -11.46 -9.03 2.57
CA SER A 34 -12.70 -9.64 2.06
C SER A 34 -13.73 -8.62 1.56
N THR A 35 -13.58 -7.34 1.91
CA THR A 35 -14.44 -6.23 1.49
C THR A 35 -13.86 -5.44 0.31
N ASN A 36 -12.93 -6.05 -0.44
CA ASN A 36 -12.28 -5.45 -1.61
C ASN A 36 -11.57 -4.13 -1.27
N LYS A 37 -10.69 -4.16 -0.27
CA LYS A 37 -9.76 -3.07 0.07
C LYS A 37 -8.33 -3.58 0.01
N ILE A 38 -7.40 -2.66 -0.27
CA ILE A 38 -5.97 -2.92 -0.20
C ILE A 38 -5.50 -2.46 1.18
N LEU A 39 -4.84 -3.34 1.93
CA LEU A 39 -4.19 -3.02 3.19
C LEU A 39 -2.68 -3.04 2.98
N VAL A 40 -2.01 -1.95 3.35
CA VAL A 40 -0.56 -1.85 3.34
C VAL A 40 -0.06 -1.75 4.77
N PHE A 41 0.91 -2.61 5.12
CA PHE A 41 1.67 -2.52 6.35
C PHE A 41 3.03 -1.89 6.03
N ASN A 42 3.41 -0.85 6.77
CA ASN A 42 4.61 -0.06 6.49
C ASN A 42 5.31 0.43 7.77
N ARG A 43 6.59 0.79 7.63
CA ARG A 43 7.45 1.32 8.69
C ARG A 43 7.39 2.84 8.72
N GLY A 44 6.26 3.40 9.14
CA GLY A 44 6.05 4.84 9.24
C GLY A 44 5.10 5.20 10.38
N PRO A 45 4.76 6.50 10.52
CA PRO A 45 3.84 6.97 11.56
C PRO A 45 2.39 6.52 11.33
N ASN A 46 2.08 5.91 10.19
CA ASN A 46 0.79 5.30 9.87
C ASN A 46 0.99 3.82 9.55
N PRO A 47 1.15 2.92 10.56
CA PRO A 47 1.64 1.56 10.30
C PRO A 47 0.74 0.69 9.43
N LEU A 48 -0.58 0.90 9.51
CA LEU A 48 -1.55 0.25 8.63
C LEU A 48 -2.30 1.32 7.84
N MET A 49 -2.29 1.19 6.52
CA MET A 49 -2.97 2.09 5.60
C MET A 49 -3.93 1.29 4.72
N GLU A 50 -5.19 1.73 4.64
CA GLU A 50 -6.23 1.09 3.83
C GLU A 50 -6.56 1.98 2.62
N PHE A 51 -6.66 1.34 1.45
CA PHE A 51 -6.99 1.97 0.18
C PHE A 51 -8.17 1.23 -0.48
N ASN A 52 -8.89 1.92 -1.37
CA ASN A 52 -9.86 1.29 -2.23
C ASN A 52 -9.17 0.48 -3.37
N PRO A 53 -9.91 -0.33 -4.16
CA PRO A 53 -9.33 -1.11 -5.27
C PRO A 53 -8.65 -0.29 -6.37
N HIS A 54 -8.94 1.01 -6.44
CA HIS A 54 -8.40 1.94 -7.41
C HIS A 54 -7.20 2.73 -6.85
N GLY A 55 -6.81 2.49 -5.60
CA GLY A 55 -5.65 3.11 -4.98
C GLY A 55 -5.93 4.36 -4.16
N SER A 56 -7.17 4.85 -4.05
CA SER A 56 -7.44 6.03 -3.22
C SER A 56 -7.42 5.69 -1.74
N PHE A 57 -6.78 6.54 -0.95
CA PHE A 57 -6.68 6.41 0.50
C PHE A 57 -8.06 6.41 1.18
N VAL A 58 -8.26 5.50 2.12
CA VAL A 58 -9.48 5.39 2.93
C VAL A 58 -9.22 5.84 4.37
N ARG A 59 -8.18 5.28 5.02
CA ARG A 59 -7.81 5.61 6.41
C ARG A 59 -6.46 4.98 6.79
N SER A 60 -5.91 5.40 7.93
CA SER A 60 -4.76 4.76 8.58
C SER A 60 -5.03 4.49 10.07
N TRP A 61 -4.28 3.56 10.67
CA TRP A 61 -4.29 3.29 12.12
C TRP A 61 -3.01 2.55 12.57
N GLY A 62 -2.87 2.36 13.89
CA GLY A 62 -1.78 1.58 14.49
C GLY A 62 -0.75 2.40 15.27
N GLN A 63 -1.00 3.69 15.51
CA GLN A 63 -0.09 4.61 16.20
C GLN A 63 0.07 4.35 17.71
N GLY A 64 -0.66 3.37 18.25
CA GLY A 64 -0.85 3.24 19.70
C GLY A 64 -1.77 4.35 20.23
N GLN A 65 -2.43 4.07 21.35
CA GLN A 65 -3.02 5.09 22.21
C GLN A 65 -2.14 5.19 23.45
#